data_AF-A0A923NXY3-F1
#
_entry.id   AF-A0A923NXY3-F1
#
_cell.length_a   1.000
_cell.length_b   1.000
_cell.length_c   1.000
_cell.angle_alpha   90.00
_cell.angle_beta   90.00
_cell.angle_gamma   90.00
#
_symmetry.space_group_name_H-M   'P 1'
#
loop_
_entity.id
_entity.type
_entity.pdbx_description
1 polymer ?
#
loop_
_entity_poly.entity_id
_entity_poly.type
_entity_poly.pdbx_seq_one_letter_code
_entity_poly.pdbx_strand_id
1 'polypeptide(L)'
;RARAAAAAGAPGASGTPGAPGAAHAAAETPQFSTLRNLLAARRRAQGPTASAPSARLPSIPRDDLQQVLASMQRDAVSSPGKRYDSERFRNTLAVKLRSAGERGSAVGLTGEDQDTVELINMLFDYVTRNIREDSLARPLVGQLHVPVLRAALTDKTFFTRRDHPARELINTIAETSERWLDDAEADPELAEKMRMVVDQVCSSFNGDPAVFEGMAHDLDQHLKLLMRRADAAERRHVEAAKGRDRLALARETARAAIAGLLKNRSPSPRLRTLLEETWTDALALSALRGGASSAEFMQCLDVAAELVARGMRPLGGSPEDVKLRRDAATHLTAVGLHEDEINGLLDNLFAEAPTDAALAQLERIDQALRDKPRLGGETAKRPEKPATPLNAAEQKMLDQIMRTAFGTWFEFTKNAQGETVRRKLAWFSPMTGNCLFVNQRGARIEDLTLELLAREMACGRARVAPVERSRFVDRAWKAIVDLLRPRGNALPIGEVTA
;
A
#
# COMPACT_ATOMS: atom_id res chain seq x y z
N ARG A 1 -57.72 29.71 -11.43
CA ARG A 1 -58.36 28.92 -12.52
C ARG A 1 -57.46 27.72 -12.77
N ALA A 2 -57.60 26.60 -12.03
CA ALA A 2 -58.55 25.48 -12.27
C ALA A 2 -58.23 24.77 -13.60
N ARG A 3 -57.96 23.46 -13.74
CA ARG A 3 -58.34 22.17 -13.10
C ARG A 3 -57.21 21.14 -13.40
N ALA A 4 -56.83 20.13 -12.60
CA ALA A 4 -57.53 19.04 -11.88
C ALA A 4 -57.90 17.81 -12.74
N ALA A 5 -57.30 16.64 -12.41
CA ALA A 5 -57.87 15.28 -12.28
C ALA A 5 -56.70 14.29 -12.00
N ALA A 6 -56.53 13.65 -10.83
CA ALA A 6 -57.35 12.61 -10.14
C ALA A 6 -57.40 11.28 -10.94
N ALA A 7 -57.38 10.06 -10.39
CA ALA A 7 -57.17 9.45 -9.06
C ALA A 7 -57.31 7.91 -9.27
N ALA A 8 -56.83 7.10 -8.32
CA ALA A 8 -57.25 5.73 -7.92
C ALA A 8 -56.00 4.89 -7.56
N GLY A 9 -55.94 4.11 -6.48
CA GLY A 9 -56.89 3.73 -5.45
C GLY A 9 -56.23 2.62 -4.61
N ALA A 10 -56.40 2.68 -3.29
CA ALA A 10 -55.89 1.76 -2.27
C ALA A 10 -56.56 0.35 -2.35
N PRO A 11 -56.28 -0.68 -1.51
CA PRO A 11 -56.13 -0.66 -0.04
C PRO A 11 -54.89 -1.45 0.47
N GLY A 12 -54.42 -1.41 1.72
CA GLY A 12 -55.10 -1.26 3.00
C GLY A 12 -55.42 -2.64 3.58
N ALA A 13 -54.47 -3.29 4.26
CA ALA A 13 -54.72 -4.51 5.05
C ALA A 13 -53.87 -4.51 6.32
N SER A 14 -54.52 -4.10 7.41
CA SER A 14 -54.15 -4.36 8.80
C SER A 14 -54.34 -5.85 9.12
N GLY A 15 -53.29 -6.50 9.61
CA GLY A 15 -53.36 -7.86 10.13
C GLY A 15 -52.32 -8.07 11.21
N THR A 16 -52.76 -8.05 12.46
CA THR A 16 -52.03 -8.58 13.62
C THR A 16 -51.76 -10.07 13.41
N PRO A 17 -50.62 -10.60 13.86
CA PRO A 17 -50.61 -11.96 14.37
C PRO A 17 -50.05 -12.02 15.80
N GLY A 18 -50.79 -12.72 16.66
CA GLY A 18 -50.46 -12.92 18.06
C GLY A 18 -49.22 -13.78 18.28
N ALA A 19 -48.69 -13.67 19.50
CA ALA A 19 -47.89 -14.73 20.08
C ALA A 19 -48.73 -16.03 20.17
N PRO A 20 -48.11 -17.17 19.90
CA PRO A 20 -47.82 -18.07 21.02
C PRO A 20 -46.37 -18.58 20.96
N GLY A 21 -45.78 -18.74 22.14
CA GLY A 21 -44.54 -19.50 22.28
C GLY A 21 -44.76 -20.97 21.93
N ALA A 22 -43.86 -21.55 21.14
CA ALA A 22 -43.52 -22.97 21.16
C ALA A 22 -42.27 -23.23 20.32
N ALA A 23 -41.33 -23.98 20.93
CA ALA A 23 -40.33 -24.84 20.32
C ALA A 23 -39.20 -24.22 19.47
N HIS A 24 -38.04 -24.08 20.14
CA HIS A 24 -36.74 -24.45 19.58
C HIS A 24 -36.84 -25.71 18.70
N ALA A 25 -36.54 -25.57 17.41
CA ALA A 25 -36.10 -26.69 16.57
C ALA A 25 -35.05 -26.17 15.59
N ALA A 26 -33.84 -26.70 15.74
CA ALA A 26 -32.63 -26.34 15.04
C ALA A 26 -32.78 -26.44 13.51
N ALA A 27 -32.63 -25.30 12.83
CA ALA A 27 -32.22 -25.31 11.43
C ALA A 27 -30.71 -25.58 11.39
N GLU A 28 -30.34 -26.86 11.39
CA GLU A 28 -28.94 -27.26 11.27
C GLU A 28 -28.34 -26.81 9.93
N THR A 29 -27.39 -25.89 10.06
CA THR A 29 -26.53 -25.29 9.03
C THR A 29 -25.78 -26.33 8.17
N PRO A 30 -26.05 -26.43 6.85
CA PRO A 30 -25.58 -27.52 5.99
C PRO A 30 -24.05 -27.61 5.77
N GLN A 31 -23.27 -26.56 6.09
CA GLN A 31 -21.80 -26.59 5.92
C GLN A 31 -21.06 -27.26 7.09
N PHE A 32 -21.53 -27.11 8.33
CA PHE A 32 -20.85 -27.71 9.50
C PHE A 32 -21.05 -29.24 9.53
N SER A 33 -22.28 -29.71 9.29
CA SER A 33 -22.58 -31.14 9.16
C SER A 33 -21.78 -31.79 8.01
N THR A 34 -21.61 -31.08 6.89
CA THR A 34 -20.75 -31.52 5.78
C THR A 34 -19.29 -31.68 6.20
N LEU A 35 -18.72 -30.72 6.94
CA LEU A 35 -17.34 -30.81 7.45
C LEU A 35 -17.16 -32.00 8.41
N ARG A 36 -18.13 -32.24 9.29
CA ARG A 36 -18.13 -33.40 10.19
C ARG A 36 -18.19 -34.72 9.44
N ASN A 37 -19.02 -34.81 8.40
CA ASN A 37 -19.10 -35.99 7.54
C ASN A 37 -17.77 -36.26 6.82
N LEU A 38 -17.09 -35.23 6.32
CA LEU A 38 -15.78 -35.37 5.70
C LEU A 38 -14.71 -35.81 6.71
N LEU A 39 -14.72 -35.25 7.93
CA LEU A 39 -13.84 -35.69 9.02
C LEU A 39 -14.07 -37.14 9.42
N ALA A 40 -15.34 -37.56 9.52
CA ALA A 40 -15.69 -38.95 9.82
C ALA A 40 -15.24 -39.88 8.68
N ALA A 41 -15.42 -39.48 7.41
CA ALA A 41 -14.94 -40.23 6.25
C ALA A 41 -13.41 -40.38 6.26
N ARG A 42 -12.67 -39.30 6.58
CA ARG A 42 -11.22 -39.33 6.70
C ARG A 42 -10.74 -40.26 7.83
N ARG A 43 -11.37 -40.21 9.01
CA ARG A 43 -11.07 -41.11 10.13
C ARG A 43 -11.31 -42.58 9.76
N ARG A 44 -12.37 -42.88 9.00
CA ARG A 44 -12.63 -44.24 8.48
C ARG A 44 -11.55 -44.67 7.47
N ALA A 45 -11.11 -43.78 6.59
CA ALA A 45 -10.09 -44.06 5.58
C ALA A 45 -8.67 -44.25 6.16
N GLN A 46 -8.36 -43.61 7.30
CA GLN A 46 -7.05 -43.72 7.96
C GLN A 46 -6.89 -44.98 8.83
N GLY A 47 -7.92 -45.83 8.92
CA GLY A 47 -7.90 -47.07 9.70
C GLY A 47 -7.92 -46.86 11.22
N PRO A 48 -7.99 -47.96 12.01
CA PRO A 48 -8.18 -47.89 13.48
C PRO A 48 -7.01 -47.28 14.25
N THR A 49 -5.88 -47.02 13.59
CA THR A 49 -4.61 -46.61 14.21
C THR A 49 -4.50 -45.10 14.45
N ALA A 50 -5.43 -44.27 13.95
CA ALA A 50 -5.44 -42.81 14.17
C ALA A 50 -6.39 -42.33 15.28
N SER A 51 -7.27 -43.21 15.77
CA SER A 51 -8.06 -43.04 16.98
C SER A 51 -8.74 -44.37 17.23
N ALA A 52 -8.16 -45.19 18.11
CA ALA A 52 -8.91 -46.28 18.71
C ALA A 52 -10.23 -45.70 19.26
N PRO A 53 -11.35 -46.43 19.21
CA PRO A 53 -12.58 -45.95 19.83
C PRO A 53 -12.23 -45.67 21.28
N SER A 54 -12.24 -44.39 21.69
CA SER A 54 -12.15 -44.04 23.10
C SER A 54 -13.22 -44.88 23.78
N ALA A 55 -12.80 -45.90 24.53
CA ALA A 55 -13.67 -46.79 25.26
C ALA A 55 -14.61 -45.88 26.06
N ARG A 56 -15.90 -45.83 25.64
CA ARG A 56 -16.89 -44.77 25.95
C ARG A 56 -16.54 -44.01 27.23
N LEU A 57 -15.64 -43.04 27.09
CA LEU A 57 -15.26 -42.22 28.22
C LEU A 57 -16.52 -41.42 28.55
N PRO A 58 -16.87 -41.24 29.83
CA PRO A 58 -17.93 -40.31 30.18
C PRO A 58 -17.63 -38.98 29.50
N SER A 59 -18.64 -38.39 28.84
CA SER A 59 -18.47 -37.12 28.14
C SER A 59 -18.59 -35.98 29.14
N ILE A 60 -17.68 -35.01 29.06
CA ILE A 60 -17.74 -33.82 29.90
C ILE A 60 -18.93 -32.93 29.48
N PRO A 61 -19.69 -32.33 30.42
CA PRO A 61 -20.62 -31.26 30.10
C PRO A 61 -19.92 -30.10 29.41
N ARG A 62 -20.64 -29.40 28.51
CA ARG A 62 -20.07 -28.27 27.77
C ARG A 62 -19.62 -27.13 28.69
N ASP A 63 -20.32 -26.88 29.78
CA ASP A 63 -19.99 -25.78 30.70
C ASP A 63 -18.65 -26.04 31.40
N ASP A 64 -18.38 -27.29 31.79
CA ASP A 64 -17.10 -27.69 32.38
C ASP A 64 -15.96 -27.61 31.35
N LEU A 65 -16.22 -28.00 30.09
CA LEU A 65 -15.28 -27.78 28.98
C LEU A 65 -14.95 -26.29 28.81
N GLN A 66 -15.97 -25.42 28.87
CA GLN A 66 -15.77 -23.96 28.80
C GLN A 66 -14.95 -23.43 29.98
N GLN A 67 -15.12 -23.98 31.20
CA GLN A 67 -14.29 -23.62 32.35
C GLN A 67 -12.82 -24.08 32.19
N VAL A 68 -12.61 -25.30 31.70
CA VAL A 68 -11.28 -25.82 31.38
C VAL A 68 -10.59 -24.92 30.36
N LEU A 69 -11.28 -24.57 29.26
CA LEU A 69 -10.74 -23.67 28.24
C LEU A 69 -10.53 -22.25 28.78
N ALA A 70 -11.40 -21.74 29.66
CA ALA A 70 -11.20 -20.45 30.30
C ALA A 70 -9.96 -20.43 31.21
N SER A 71 -9.64 -21.55 31.87
CA SER A 71 -8.38 -21.67 32.62
C SER A 71 -7.17 -21.71 31.68
N MET A 72 -7.25 -22.37 30.53
CA MET A 72 -6.18 -22.38 29.51
C MET A 72 -5.95 -21.00 28.91
N GLN A 73 -7.02 -20.24 28.69
CA GLN A 73 -6.96 -18.88 28.19
C GLN A 73 -6.20 -17.96 29.17
N ARG A 74 -6.45 -18.08 30.48
CA ARG A 74 -5.71 -17.33 31.51
C ARG A 74 -4.23 -17.71 31.56
N ASP A 75 -3.91 -19.01 31.50
CA ASP A 75 -2.53 -19.49 31.51
C ASP A 75 -1.75 -19.02 30.26
N ALA A 76 -2.43 -18.92 29.11
CA ALA A 76 -1.83 -18.43 27.87
C ALA A 76 -1.42 -16.95 27.97
N VAL A 77 -2.23 -16.13 28.64
CA VAL A 77 -1.91 -14.71 28.90
C VAL A 77 -0.69 -14.57 29.83
N SER A 78 -0.51 -15.47 30.80
CA SER A 78 0.64 -15.45 31.73
C SER A 78 1.96 -15.95 31.11
N SER A 79 1.93 -16.55 29.92
CA SER A 79 3.13 -17.01 29.19
C SER A 79 3.10 -16.53 27.73
N PRO A 80 3.16 -15.21 27.49
CA PRO A 80 3.13 -14.65 26.13
C PRO A 80 4.38 -15.07 25.36
N GLY A 81 4.22 -15.38 24.06
CA GLY A 81 5.33 -15.65 23.14
C GLY A 81 5.61 -17.12 22.81
N LYS A 82 4.88 -18.08 23.37
CA LYS A 82 4.95 -19.47 22.91
C LYS A 82 4.27 -19.61 21.53
N ARG A 83 4.98 -20.20 20.57
CA ARG A 83 4.41 -20.55 19.26
C ARG A 83 3.24 -21.51 19.45
N TYR A 84 2.15 -21.27 18.72
CA TYR A 84 1.04 -22.20 18.65
C TYR A 84 1.51 -23.53 18.05
N ASP A 85 1.08 -24.63 18.67
CA ASP A 85 1.36 -26.00 18.27
C ASP A 85 0.16 -26.86 18.65
N SER A 86 -0.51 -27.45 17.65
CA SER A 86 -1.72 -28.22 17.86
C SER A 86 -1.51 -29.51 18.67
N GLU A 87 -0.32 -30.11 18.63
CA GLU A 87 0.01 -31.30 19.45
C GLU A 87 0.16 -30.90 20.93
N ARG A 88 0.87 -29.80 21.20
CA ARG A 88 0.99 -29.27 22.57
C ARG A 88 -0.37 -28.87 23.12
N PHE A 89 -1.19 -28.18 22.33
CA PHE A 89 -2.55 -27.82 22.73
C PHE A 89 -3.38 -29.06 23.10
N ARG A 90 -3.39 -30.09 22.24
CA ARG A 90 -4.11 -31.35 22.49
C ARG A 90 -3.63 -32.04 23.77
N ASN A 91 -2.32 -32.09 24.00
CA ASN A 91 -1.75 -32.66 25.22
C ASN A 91 -2.16 -31.88 26.47
N THR A 92 -2.12 -30.54 26.43
CA THR A 92 -2.55 -29.68 27.55
C THR A 92 -4.05 -29.83 27.82
N LEU A 93 -4.88 -29.86 26.78
CA LEU A 93 -6.32 -30.07 26.91
C LEU A 93 -6.61 -31.43 27.55
N ALA A 94 -5.95 -32.50 27.09
CA ALA A 94 -6.14 -33.84 27.65
C ALA A 94 -5.71 -33.93 29.12
N VAL A 95 -4.61 -33.26 29.51
CA VAL A 95 -4.19 -33.17 30.92
C VAL A 95 -5.25 -32.44 31.76
N LYS A 96 -5.77 -31.31 31.29
CA LYS A 96 -6.76 -30.53 32.04
C LYS A 96 -8.13 -31.23 32.13
N LEU A 97 -8.55 -31.92 31.07
CA LEU A 97 -9.77 -32.74 31.10
C LEU A 97 -9.66 -33.89 32.11
N ARG A 98 -8.49 -34.54 32.21
CA ARG A 98 -8.24 -35.55 33.27
C ARG A 98 -8.31 -34.97 34.67
N SER A 99 -7.80 -33.75 34.89
CA SER A 99 -7.89 -33.10 36.20
C SER A 99 -9.29 -32.61 36.55
N ALA A 100 -10.13 -32.32 35.55
CA ALA A 100 -11.52 -31.90 35.74
C ALA A 100 -12.46 -33.09 36.01
N GLY A 101 -12.08 -34.30 35.59
CA GLY A 101 -12.85 -35.51 35.84
C GLY A 101 -12.87 -35.92 37.31
N GLU A 102 -14.02 -36.41 37.79
CA GLU A 102 -14.15 -36.95 39.13
C GLU A 102 -13.12 -38.09 39.36
N ARG A 103 -12.26 -37.92 40.37
CA ARG A 103 -11.19 -38.86 40.76
C ARG A 103 -10.11 -39.13 39.69
N GLY A 104 -9.85 -38.19 38.78
CA GLY A 104 -8.79 -38.34 37.78
C GLY A 104 -9.10 -39.33 36.65
N SER A 105 -10.38 -39.71 36.50
CA SER A 105 -10.82 -40.51 35.36
C SER A 105 -10.63 -39.74 34.06
N ALA A 106 -10.26 -40.44 32.99
CA ALA A 106 -10.24 -39.84 31.67
C ALA A 106 -11.69 -39.51 31.25
N VAL A 107 -11.95 -38.25 30.96
CA VAL A 107 -13.24 -37.77 30.47
C VAL A 107 -13.07 -37.36 29.01
N GLY A 108 -13.98 -37.82 28.16
CA GLY A 108 -13.98 -37.54 26.73
C GLY A 108 -14.75 -36.28 26.38
N LEU A 109 -14.53 -35.77 25.16
CA LEU A 109 -15.39 -34.75 24.57
C LEU A 109 -16.60 -35.41 23.91
N THR A 110 -17.70 -34.67 23.77
CA THR A 110 -18.80 -35.08 22.88
C THR A 110 -18.28 -35.21 21.45
N GLY A 111 -18.90 -36.04 20.62
CA GLY A 111 -18.48 -36.19 19.23
C GLY A 111 -18.46 -34.86 18.46
N GLU A 112 -19.41 -33.97 18.73
CA GLU A 112 -19.49 -32.67 18.06
C GLU A 112 -18.43 -31.68 18.55
N ASP A 113 -18.16 -31.65 19.87
CA ASP A 113 -17.13 -30.78 20.43
C ASP A 113 -15.74 -31.27 20.05
N GLN A 114 -15.51 -32.59 19.99
CA GLN A 114 -14.29 -33.19 19.46
C GLN A 114 -14.06 -32.76 18.00
N ASP A 115 -15.09 -32.86 17.15
CA ASP A 115 -15.00 -32.43 15.75
C ASP A 115 -14.71 -30.93 15.64
N THR A 116 -15.33 -30.12 16.51
CA THR A 116 -15.07 -28.66 16.59
C THR A 116 -13.61 -28.38 16.93
N VAL A 117 -13.07 -29.05 17.96
CA VAL A 117 -11.65 -28.91 18.36
C VAL A 117 -10.71 -29.30 17.21
N GLU A 118 -10.98 -30.40 16.52
CA GLU A 118 -10.16 -30.87 15.41
C GLU A 118 -10.18 -29.89 14.21
N LEU A 119 -11.36 -29.38 13.83
CA LEU A 119 -11.49 -28.39 12.76
C LEU A 119 -10.76 -27.08 13.08
N ILE A 120 -10.87 -26.60 14.31
CA ILE A 120 -10.17 -25.37 14.74
C ILE A 120 -8.65 -25.60 14.78
N ASN A 121 -8.17 -26.76 15.24
CA ASN A 121 -6.74 -27.06 15.19
C ASN A 121 -6.20 -27.08 13.76
N MET A 122 -6.89 -27.73 12.81
CA MET A 122 -6.50 -27.71 11.40
C MET A 122 -6.51 -26.30 10.81
N LEU A 123 -7.48 -25.46 11.20
CA LEU A 123 -7.54 -24.05 10.80
C LEU A 123 -6.29 -23.29 11.26
N PHE A 124 -5.97 -23.34 12.56
CA PHE A 124 -4.83 -22.59 13.09
C PHE A 124 -3.50 -23.15 12.62
N ASP A 125 -3.37 -24.47 12.42
CA ASP A 125 -2.18 -25.07 11.82
C ASP A 125 -1.95 -24.54 10.40
N TYR A 126 -2.99 -24.46 9.57
CA TYR A 126 -2.88 -23.90 8.23
C TYR A 126 -2.56 -22.40 8.27
N VAL A 127 -3.34 -21.65 9.05
CA VAL A 127 -3.22 -20.19 9.17
C VAL A 127 -1.82 -19.79 9.64
N THR A 128 -1.29 -20.42 10.70
CA THR A 128 0.03 -20.08 11.24
C THR A 128 1.21 -20.59 10.39
N ARG A 129 1.01 -21.57 9.51
CA ARG A 129 2.02 -22.02 8.53
C ARG A 129 2.08 -21.12 7.29
N ASN A 130 0.96 -20.51 6.92
CA ASN A 130 0.86 -19.65 5.75
C ASN A 130 1.17 -18.17 6.03
N ILE A 131 1.39 -17.80 7.29
CA ILE A 131 1.94 -16.50 7.68
C ILE A 131 3.47 -16.59 7.60
N ARG A 132 4.14 -15.54 7.07
CA ARG A 132 5.61 -15.44 7.02
C ARG A 132 6.23 -15.74 8.39
N GLU A 133 7.37 -16.43 8.41
CA GLU A 133 7.96 -16.92 9.66
C GLU A 133 8.33 -15.82 10.65
N ASP A 134 8.83 -14.69 10.14
CA ASP A 134 9.29 -13.54 10.93
C ASP A 134 8.18 -12.51 11.22
N SER A 135 6.96 -12.75 10.72
CA SER A 135 5.85 -11.82 10.91
C SER A 135 5.34 -11.80 12.35
N LEU A 136 5.10 -10.59 12.88
CA LEU A 136 4.46 -10.40 14.19
C LEU A 136 3.04 -10.99 14.27
N ALA A 137 2.34 -11.19 13.15
CA ALA A 137 1.01 -11.80 13.19
C ALA A 137 1.02 -13.28 13.58
N ARG A 138 2.10 -14.00 13.30
CA ARG A 138 2.16 -15.45 13.57
C ARG A 138 1.94 -15.78 15.05
N PRO A 139 2.68 -15.17 16.01
CA PRO A 139 2.43 -15.40 17.43
C PRO A 139 1.08 -14.82 17.88
N LEU A 140 0.67 -13.66 17.36
CA LEU A 140 -0.60 -13.01 17.72
C LEU A 140 -1.81 -13.85 17.35
N VAL A 141 -1.86 -14.36 16.12
CA VAL A 141 -2.91 -15.27 15.68
C VAL A 141 -2.87 -16.56 16.49
N GLY A 142 -1.69 -17.10 16.80
CA GLY A 142 -1.57 -18.28 17.67
C GLY A 142 -2.22 -18.12 19.06
N GLN A 143 -2.13 -16.94 19.66
CA GLN A 143 -2.74 -16.65 20.97
C GLN A 143 -4.28 -16.64 20.93
N LEU A 144 -4.86 -16.27 19.78
CA LEU A 144 -6.32 -16.27 19.59
C LEU A 144 -6.93 -17.67 19.51
N HIS A 145 -6.14 -18.75 19.48
CA HIS A 145 -6.64 -20.12 19.33
C HIS A 145 -7.69 -20.49 20.40
N VAL A 146 -7.40 -20.29 21.68
CA VAL A 146 -8.32 -20.68 22.77
C VAL A 146 -9.60 -19.81 22.78
N PRO A 147 -9.53 -18.46 22.71
CA PRO A 147 -10.73 -17.63 22.58
C PRO A 147 -11.60 -18.01 21.38
N VAL A 148 -10.98 -18.29 20.22
CA VAL A 148 -11.71 -18.65 18.99
C VAL A 148 -12.32 -20.05 19.09
N LEU A 149 -11.61 -21.01 19.70
CA LEU A 149 -12.17 -22.34 19.97
C LEU A 149 -13.38 -22.24 20.90
N ARG A 150 -13.28 -21.48 21.98
CA ARG A 150 -14.41 -21.25 22.90
C ARG A 150 -15.59 -20.61 22.18
N ALA A 151 -15.35 -19.61 21.33
CA ALA A 151 -16.38 -18.98 20.50
C ALA A 151 -17.02 -19.98 19.53
N ALA A 152 -16.24 -20.80 18.82
CA ALA A 152 -16.75 -21.81 17.88
C ALA A 152 -17.45 -22.99 18.56
N LEU A 153 -17.17 -23.25 19.85
CA LEU A 153 -17.95 -24.17 20.66
C LEU A 153 -19.33 -23.56 20.94
N THR A 154 -19.39 -22.31 21.40
CA THR A 154 -20.66 -21.63 21.71
C THR A 154 -21.51 -21.34 20.47
N ASP A 155 -20.91 -20.77 19.43
CA ASP A 155 -21.57 -20.34 18.19
C ASP A 155 -21.04 -21.12 16.97
N LYS A 156 -21.89 -22.01 16.43
CA LYS A 156 -21.56 -22.80 15.24
C LYS A 156 -21.65 -22.02 13.94
N THR A 157 -22.25 -20.81 13.96
CA THR A 157 -22.23 -19.93 12.80
C THR A 157 -20.81 -19.48 12.45
N PHE A 158 -19.85 -19.62 13.39
CA PHE A 158 -18.43 -19.52 13.08
C PHE A 158 -18.03 -20.36 11.87
N PHE A 159 -18.63 -21.52 11.59
CA PHE A 159 -18.24 -22.35 10.44
C PHE A 159 -18.89 -21.90 9.12
N THR A 160 -20.03 -21.22 9.18
CA THR A 160 -20.87 -20.92 8.00
C THR A 160 -20.83 -19.46 7.59
N ARG A 161 -20.86 -18.53 8.55
CA ARG A 161 -20.83 -17.09 8.33
C ARG A 161 -19.41 -16.61 8.06
N ARG A 162 -19.17 -16.01 6.89
CA ARG A 162 -17.86 -15.45 6.53
C ARG A 162 -17.54 -14.16 7.29
N ASP A 163 -18.59 -13.46 7.70
CA ASP A 163 -18.62 -12.21 8.47
C ASP A 163 -18.60 -12.43 9.98
N HIS A 164 -18.33 -13.65 10.46
CA HIS A 164 -18.28 -13.93 11.89
C HIS A 164 -17.18 -13.09 12.57
N PRO A 165 -17.44 -12.44 13.73
CA PRO A 165 -16.51 -11.48 14.36
C PRO A 165 -15.10 -12.04 14.61
N ALA A 166 -15.03 -13.27 15.12
CA ALA A 166 -13.75 -13.96 15.33
C ALA A 166 -12.99 -14.23 14.01
N ARG A 167 -13.69 -14.50 12.90
CA ARG A 167 -13.04 -14.68 11.58
C ARG A 167 -12.55 -13.34 11.04
N GLU A 168 -13.35 -12.29 11.16
CA GLU A 168 -12.97 -10.93 10.77
C GLU A 168 -11.71 -10.48 11.51
N LEU A 169 -11.61 -10.70 12.83
CA LEU A 169 -10.41 -10.34 13.57
C LEU A 169 -9.16 -11.07 13.07
N ILE A 170 -9.23 -12.39 12.83
CA ILE A 170 -8.11 -13.17 12.29
C ILE A 170 -7.72 -12.67 10.89
N ASN A 171 -8.71 -12.42 10.03
CA ASN A 171 -8.48 -11.89 8.68
C ASN A 171 -7.79 -10.52 8.75
N THR A 172 -8.32 -9.60 9.56
CA THR A 172 -7.76 -8.26 9.72
C THR A 172 -6.32 -8.33 10.22
N ILE A 173 -6.02 -9.15 11.23
CA ILE A 173 -4.64 -9.29 11.76
C ILE A 173 -3.71 -9.89 10.69
N ALA A 174 -4.11 -10.97 10.03
CA ALA A 174 -3.30 -11.64 9.02
C ALA A 174 -3.04 -10.74 7.80
N GLU A 175 -4.10 -10.15 7.24
CA GLU A 175 -4.02 -9.25 6.08
C GLU A 175 -3.26 -7.96 6.40
N THR A 176 -3.42 -7.41 7.61
CA THR A 176 -2.66 -6.24 8.07
C THR A 176 -1.18 -6.56 8.13
N SER A 177 -0.81 -7.74 8.61
CA SER A 177 0.61 -8.12 8.70
C SER A 177 1.27 -8.34 7.35
N GLU A 178 0.54 -8.91 6.38
CA GLU A 178 1.06 -9.12 5.02
C GLU A 178 1.23 -7.79 4.29
N ARG A 179 0.32 -6.85 4.55
CA ARG A 179 0.34 -5.52 3.95
C ARG A 179 1.35 -4.64 4.70
N TRP A 180 1.05 -4.23 5.92
CA TRP A 180 1.71 -3.08 6.57
C TRP A 180 3.02 -3.39 7.30
N LEU A 181 3.34 -4.66 7.59
CA LEU A 181 4.50 -5.03 8.40
C LEU A 181 5.54 -5.80 7.57
N ASP A 182 6.31 -5.05 6.76
CA ASP A 182 7.56 -5.53 6.15
C ASP A 182 8.75 -5.09 7.04
N ASP A 183 9.79 -5.94 7.17
CA ASP A 183 10.79 -5.87 8.26
C ASP A 183 11.53 -4.53 8.41
N ALA A 184 11.64 -3.73 7.34
CA ALA A 184 12.34 -2.44 7.37
C ALA A 184 11.42 -1.22 7.57
N GLU A 185 10.11 -1.37 7.39
CA GLU A 185 9.15 -0.26 7.30
C GLU A 185 7.95 -0.38 8.27
N ALA A 186 7.93 -1.43 9.11
CA ALA A 186 6.87 -1.71 10.05
C ALA A 186 6.56 -0.52 10.97
N ASP A 187 5.27 -0.22 11.14
CA ASP A 187 4.82 0.84 12.03
C ASP A 187 4.74 0.30 13.48
N PRO A 188 5.58 0.80 14.41
CA PRO A 188 5.57 0.32 15.79
C PRO A 188 4.22 0.56 16.47
N GLU A 189 3.53 1.66 16.15
CA GLU A 189 2.22 1.98 16.74
C GLU A 189 1.17 0.93 16.33
N LEU A 190 1.18 0.51 15.06
CA LEU A 190 0.27 -0.53 14.56
C LEU A 190 0.58 -1.88 15.22
N ALA A 191 1.85 -2.24 15.36
CA ALA A 191 2.27 -3.48 16.00
C ALA A 191 1.87 -3.52 17.49
N GLU A 192 1.93 -2.39 18.20
CA GLU A 192 1.43 -2.26 19.57
C GLU A 192 -0.10 -2.35 19.62
N LYS A 193 -0.81 -1.68 18.70
CA LYS A 193 -2.27 -1.74 18.60
C LYS A 193 -2.77 -3.17 18.37
N MET A 194 -2.13 -3.92 17.48
CA MET A 194 -2.47 -5.33 17.22
C MET A 194 -2.23 -6.21 18.45
N ARG A 195 -1.11 -6.01 19.16
CA ARG A 195 -0.82 -6.72 20.43
C ARG A 195 -1.89 -6.44 21.47
N MET A 196 -2.19 -5.17 21.72
CA MET A 196 -3.22 -4.75 22.68
C MET A 196 -4.60 -5.35 22.35
N VAL A 197 -5.00 -5.33 21.07
CA VAL A 197 -6.27 -5.92 20.62
C VAL A 197 -6.33 -7.42 20.92
N VAL A 198 -5.26 -8.16 20.63
CA VAL A 198 -5.20 -9.60 20.91
C VAL A 198 -5.18 -9.88 22.41
N ASP A 199 -4.38 -9.16 23.18
CA ASP A 199 -4.30 -9.30 24.64
C ASP A 199 -5.65 -9.01 25.31
N GLN A 200 -6.39 -8.01 24.82
CA GLN A 200 -7.72 -7.67 25.31
C GLN A 200 -8.74 -8.79 25.02
N VAL A 201 -8.70 -9.39 23.82
CA VAL A 201 -9.55 -10.54 23.50
C VAL A 201 -9.20 -11.74 24.39
N CYS A 202 -7.90 -12.03 24.55
CA CYS A 202 -7.43 -13.15 25.37
C CYS A 202 -7.77 -12.96 26.86
N SER A 203 -7.76 -11.74 27.40
CA SER A 203 -8.08 -11.49 28.80
C SER A 203 -9.58 -11.37 29.08
N SER A 204 -10.33 -10.74 28.18
CA SER A 204 -11.72 -10.32 28.43
C SER A 204 -12.78 -11.24 27.84
N PHE A 205 -12.42 -12.14 26.90
CA PHE A 205 -13.40 -13.03 26.29
C PHE A 205 -13.97 -14.04 27.32
N ASN A 206 -15.25 -13.89 27.61
CA ASN A 206 -16.01 -14.70 28.57
C ASN A 206 -17.10 -15.57 27.91
N GLY A 207 -17.18 -15.56 26.57
CA GLY A 207 -18.23 -16.25 25.80
C GLY A 207 -19.09 -15.29 24.97
N ASP A 208 -19.01 -13.98 25.21
CA ASP A 208 -19.73 -12.97 24.45
C ASP A 208 -19.00 -12.61 23.14
N PRO A 209 -19.61 -12.84 21.95
CA PRO A 209 -19.02 -12.46 20.66
C PRO A 209 -18.82 -10.94 20.50
N ALA A 210 -19.51 -10.10 21.27
CA ALA A 210 -19.37 -8.64 21.21
C ALA A 210 -17.94 -8.16 21.52
N VAL A 211 -17.17 -8.93 22.30
CA VAL A 211 -15.75 -8.63 22.57
C VAL A 211 -14.93 -8.69 21.27
N PHE A 212 -15.17 -9.69 20.42
CA PHE A 212 -14.51 -9.78 19.12
C PHE A 212 -14.94 -8.67 18.18
N GLU A 213 -16.23 -8.32 18.16
CA GLU A 213 -16.77 -7.24 17.32
C GLU A 213 -16.15 -5.88 17.68
N GLY A 214 -16.13 -5.54 18.97
CA GLY A 214 -15.56 -4.28 19.44
C GLY A 214 -14.07 -4.16 19.13
N MET A 215 -13.32 -5.24 19.33
CA MET A 215 -11.87 -5.28 19.07
C MET A 215 -11.52 -5.29 17.58
N ALA A 216 -12.30 -6.00 16.76
CA ALA A 216 -12.16 -5.93 15.30
C ALA A 216 -12.48 -4.54 14.77
N HIS A 217 -13.54 -3.90 15.31
CA HIS A 217 -13.91 -2.52 14.95
C HIS A 217 -12.83 -1.51 15.33
N ASP A 218 -12.29 -1.60 16.54
CA ASP A 218 -11.22 -0.70 17.02
C ASP A 218 -9.95 -0.80 16.16
N LEU A 219 -9.54 -2.02 15.79
CA LEU A 219 -8.43 -2.22 14.86
C LEU A 219 -8.73 -1.67 13.46
N ASP A 220 -9.92 -1.92 12.92
CA ASP A 220 -10.36 -1.39 11.62
C ASP A 220 -10.39 0.15 11.58
N GLN A 221 -10.84 0.81 12.66
CA GLN A 221 -10.81 2.26 12.75
C GLN A 221 -9.38 2.80 12.74
N HIS A 222 -8.46 2.16 13.47
CA HIS A 222 -7.06 2.53 13.47
C HIS A 222 -6.44 2.36 12.06
N LEU A 223 -6.72 1.25 11.37
CA LEU A 223 -6.28 1.02 9.99
C LEU A 223 -6.83 2.08 9.02
N LYS A 224 -8.10 2.44 9.13
CA LYS A 224 -8.71 3.52 8.33
C LYS A 224 -8.01 4.86 8.53
N LEU A 225 -7.58 5.17 9.75
CA LEU A 225 -6.80 6.38 10.03
C LEU A 225 -5.41 6.33 9.37
N LEU A 226 -4.73 5.18 9.45
CA LEU A 226 -3.43 4.99 8.78
C LEU A 226 -3.56 5.10 7.25
N MET A 227 -4.59 4.49 6.66
CA MET A 227 -4.89 4.61 5.23
C MET A 227 -5.11 6.06 4.80
N ARG A 228 -5.90 6.84 5.56
CA ARG A 228 -6.12 8.26 5.27
C ARG A 228 -4.84 9.09 5.36
N ARG A 229 -3.98 8.81 6.34
CA ARG A 229 -2.67 9.46 6.47
C ARG A 229 -1.77 9.12 5.27
N ALA A 230 -1.73 7.85 4.89
CA ALA A 230 -0.99 7.38 3.72
C ALA A 230 -1.47 8.05 2.42
N ASP A 231 -2.79 8.09 2.19
CA ASP A 231 -3.39 8.77 1.04
C ASP A 231 -3.05 10.27 1.00
N ALA A 232 -3.05 10.93 2.17
CA ALA A 232 -2.69 12.34 2.27
C ALA A 232 -1.20 12.57 1.96
N ALA A 233 -0.31 11.71 2.45
CA ALA A 233 1.12 11.75 2.13
C ALA A 233 1.36 11.50 0.64
N GLU A 234 0.70 10.49 0.06
CA GLU A 234 0.75 10.18 -1.36
C GLU A 234 0.34 11.39 -2.21
N ARG A 235 -0.80 12.03 -1.91
CA ARG A 235 -1.26 13.22 -2.64
C ARG A 235 -0.23 14.34 -2.61
N ARG A 236 0.40 14.59 -1.45
CA ARG A 236 1.45 15.61 -1.33
C ARG A 236 2.65 15.28 -2.21
N HIS A 237 3.09 14.02 -2.24
CA HIS A 237 4.19 13.61 -3.11
C HIS A 237 3.83 13.67 -4.59
N VAL A 238 2.60 13.32 -4.97
CA VAL A 238 2.11 13.42 -6.36
C VAL A 238 2.06 14.88 -6.83
N GLU A 239 1.51 15.79 -6.03
CA GLU A 239 1.47 17.22 -6.34
C GLU A 239 2.90 17.79 -6.49
N ALA A 240 3.81 17.44 -5.58
CA ALA A 240 5.21 17.83 -5.67
C ALA A 240 5.89 17.28 -6.93
N ALA A 241 5.64 16.00 -7.28
CA ALA A 241 6.20 15.38 -8.48
C ALA A 241 5.70 16.05 -9.77
N LYS A 242 4.38 16.31 -9.87
CA LYS A 242 3.80 17.06 -11.00
C LYS A 242 4.38 18.46 -11.12
N GLY A 243 4.58 19.15 -9.98
CA GLY A 243 5.21 20.48 -9.96
C GLY A 243 6.64 20.45 -10.47
N ARG A 244 7.45 19.49 -10.01
CA ARG A 244 8.83 19.28 -10.49
C ARG A 244 8.87 18.96 -11.98
N ASP A 245 7.96 18.12 -12.46
CA ASP A 245 7.87 17.73 -13.87
C ASP A 245 7.52 18.90 -14.80
N ARG A 246 6.51 19.70 -14.42
CA ARG A 246 6.14 20.93 -15.15
C ARG A 246 7.30 21.90 -15.22
N LEU A 247 8.04 22.07 -14.11
CA LEU A 247 9.22 22.93 -14.08
C LEU A 247 10.34 22.39 -14.97
N ALA A 248 10.57 21.08 -15.00
CA ALA A 248 11.56 20.46 -15.88
C ALA A 248 11.24 20.71 -17.35
N LEU A 249 9.98 20.51 -17.76
CA LEU A 249 9.50 20.80 -19.12
C LEU A 249 9.63 22.29 -19.48
N ALA A 250 9.27 23.18 -18.55
CA ALA A 250 9.39 24.62 -18.75
C ALA A 250 10.85 25.04 -18.96
N ARG A 251 11.78 24.48 -18.18
CA ARG A 251 13.23 24.68 -18.35
C ARG A 251 13.75 24.15 -19.67
N GLU A 252 13.30 22.98 -20.11
CA GLU A 252 13.69 22.44 -21.42
C GLU A 252 13.22 23.34 -22.57
N THR A 253 11.98 23.83 -22.48
CA THR A 253 11.42 24.77 -23.46
C THR A 253 12.20 26.09 -23.47
N ALA A 254 12.53 26.64 -22.30
CA ALA A 254 13.33 27.86 -22.18
C ALA A 254 14.74 27.68 -22.76
N ARG A 255 15.41 26.56 -22.46
CA ARG A 255 16.73 26.23 -23.03
C ARG A 255 16.68 26.10 -24.54
N ALA A 256 15.65 25.44 -25.08
CA ALA A 256 15.47 25.31 -26.52
C ALA A 256 15.26 26.68 -27.20
N ALA A 257 14.50 27.57 -26.57
CA ALA A 257 14.30 28.94 -27.06
C ALA A 257 15.60 29.76 -27.09
N ILE A 258 16.36 29.74 -25.98
CA ILE A 258 17.68 30.41 -25.91
C ILE A 258 18.66 29.81 -26.92
N ALA A 259 18.73 28.48 -27.03
CA ALA A 259 19.59 27.82 -28.02
C ALA A 259 19.21 28.20 -29.47
N GLY A 260 17.91 28.31 -29.77
CA GLY A 260 17.41 28.79 -31.06
C GLY A 260 17.84 30.23 -31.35
N LEU A 261 17.78 31.10 -30.35
CA LEU A 261 18.20 32.51 -30.42
C LEU A 261 19.70 32.65 -30.66
N LEU A 262 20.51 31.76 -30.08
CA LEU A 262 21.97 31.75 -30.20
C LEU A 262 22.49 31.05 -31.48
N LYS A 263 21.67 30.25 -32.18
CA LYS A 263 22.12 29.37 -33.27
C LYS A 263 22.91 30.06 -34.40
N ASN A 264 22.58 31.32 -34.71
CA ASN A 264 23.23 32.12 -35.76
C ASN A 264 23.80 33.45 -35.23
N ARG A 265 23.99 33.57 -33.91
CA ARG A 265 24.47 34.79 -33.25
C ARG A 265 25.62 34.43 -32.31
N SER A 266 26.68 35.23 -32.31
CA SER A 266 27.84 35.06 -31.44
C SER A 266 27.92 36.21 -30.44
N PRO A 267 27.09 36.21 -29.37
CA PRO A 267 27.18 37.21 -28.31
C PRO A 267 28.49 37.05 -27.53
N SER A 268 28.81 38.07 -26.73
CA SER A 268 29.95 38.03 -25.82
C SER A 268 29.83 36.84 -24.84
N PRO A 269 30.95 36.27 -24.37
CA PRO A 269 30.92 35.14 -23.43
C PRO A 269 30.07 35.41 -22.19
N ARG A 270 30.10 36.65 -21.66
CA ARG A 270 29.30 37.04 -20.48
C ARG A 270 27.80 37.02 -20.76
N LEU A 271 27.38 37.57 -21.89
CA LEU A 271 25.97 37.57 -22.29
C LEU A 271 25.49 36.15 -22.57
N ARG A 272 26.34 35.29 -23.16
CA ARG A 272 26.03 33.87 -23.32
C ARG A 272 25.78 33.19 -21.98
N THR A 273 26.68 33.32 -21.01
CA THR A 273 26.51 32.73 -19.67
C THR A 273 25.23 33.23 -18.99
N LEU A 274 24.97 34.55 -19.02
CA LEU A 274 23.73 35.11 -18.48
C LEU A 274 22.48 34.46 -19.10
N LEU A 275 22.46 34.32 -20.43
CA LEU A 275 21.32 33.77 -21.16
C LEU A 275 21.11 32.27 -20.90
N GLU A 276 22.20 31.50 -20.95
CA GLU A 276 22.16 30.05 -20.77
C GLU A 276 21.84 29.64 -19.31
N GLU A 277 22.14 30.50 -18.34
CA GLU A 277 21.92 30.23 -16.91
C GLU A 277 20.72 31.01 -16.36
N THR A 278 20.91 32.28 -16.02
CA THR A 278 19.92 33.09 -15.29
C THR A 278 18.67 33.43 -16.11
N TRP A 279 18.84 33.75 -17.39
CA TRP A 279 17.73 34.11 -18.27
C TRP A 279 16.88 32.90 -18.64
N THR A 280 17.51 31.73 -18.73
CA THR A 280 16.81 30.46 -18.91
C THR A 280 15.86 30.19 -17.74
N ASP A 281 16.25 30.51 -16.51
CA ASP A 281 15.37 30.38 -15.35
C ASP A 281 14.22 31.42 -15.35
N ALA A 282 14.47 32.66 -15.80
CA ALA A 282 13.41 33.66 -15.99
C ALA A 282 12.37 33.22 -17.05
N LEU A 283 12.84 32.69 -18.18
CA LEU A 283 11.99 32.11 -19.22
C LEU A 283 11.25 30.86 -18.74
N ALA A 284 11.90 30.02 -17.93
CA ALA A 284 11.24 28.85 -17.35
C ALA A 284 10.12 29.24 -16.37
N LEU A 285 10.32 30.29 -15.57
CA LEU A 285 9.29 30.80 -14.65
C LEU A 285 8.08 31.39 -15.39
N SER A 286 8.31 32.17 -16.45
CA SER A 286 7.21 32.68 -17.29
C SER A 286 6.47 31.55 -18.02
N ALA A 287 7.19 30.57 -18.57
CA ALA A 287 6.60 29.38 -19.16
C ALA A 287 5.80 28.54 -18.15
N LEU A 288 6.23 28.47 -16.88
CA LEU A 288 5.51 27.75 -15.84
C LEU A 288 4.19 28.44 -15.43
N ARG A 289 4.15 29.78 -15.45
CA ARG A 289 2.98 30.58 -15.07
C ARG A 289 1.93 30.67 -16.19
N GLY A 290 2.36 31.04 -17.39
CA GLY A 290 1.48 31.36 -18.52
C GLY A 290 1.58 30.38 -19.70
N GLY A 291 2.54 29.46 -19.69
CA GLY A 291 2.86 28.61 -20.84
C GLY A 291 3.80 29.29 -21.84
N ALA A 292 4.35 28.48 -22.76
CA ALA A 292 5.33 28.93 -23.77
C ALA A 292 4.75 29.87 -24.85
N SER A 293 3.43 30.04 -24.91
CA SER A 293 2.75 30.97 -25.82
C SER A 293 2.19 32.20 -25.11
N SER A 294 2.51 32.40 -23.84
CA SER A 294 2.07 33.57 -23.09
C SER A 294 2.75 34.85 -23.57
N ALA A 295 2.05 35.98 -23.44
CA ALA A 295 2.62 37.29 -23.70
C ALA A 295 3.85 37.56 -22.83
N GLU A 296 3.83 37.12 -21.57
CA GLU A 296 4.97 37.25 -20.64
C GLU A 296 6.19 36.47 -21.12
N PHE A 297 6.00 35.24 -21.61
CA PHE A 297 7.10 34.43 -22.16
C PHE A 297 7.68 35.06 -23.44
N MET A 298 6.81 35.53 -24.35
CA MET A 298 7.24 36.20 -25.58
C MET A 298 8.00 37.50 -25.28
N GLN A 299 7.51 38.32 -24.36
CA GLN A 299 8.19 39.55 -23.92
C GLN A 299 9.58 39.24 -23.33
N CYS A 300 9.66 38.22 -22.46
CA CYS A 300 10.94 37.80 -21.87
C CYS A 300 11.94 37.31 -22.94
N LEU A 301 11.44 36.68 -24.01
CA LEU A 301 12.24 36.23 -25.15
C LEU A 301 12.65 37.40 -26.07
N ASP A 302 11.76 38.37 -26.29
CA ASP A 302 12.03 39.57 -27.09
C ASP A 302 13.13 40.42 -26.43
N VAL A 303 13.06 40.61 -25.10
CA VAL A 303 14.12 41.30 -24.34
C VAL A 303 15.46 40.57 -24.48
N ALA A 304 15.50 39.23 -24.44
CA ALA A 304 16.72 38.47 -24.73
C ALA A 304 17.20 38.69 -26.18
N ALA A 305 16.28 38.74 -27.14
CA ALA A 305 16.63 38.96 -28.55
C ALA A 305 17.20 40.36 -28.79
N GLU A 306 16.67 41.38 -28.11
CA GLU A 306 17.16 42.75 -28.10
C GLU A 306 18.55 42.84 -27.46
N LEU A 307 18.78 42.19 -26.31
CA LEU A 307 20.09 42.11 -25.66
C LEU A 307 21.14 41.49 -26.58
N VAL A 308 20.79 40.40 -27.28
CA VAL A 308 21.71 39.76 -28.23
C VAL A 308 21.91 40.59 -29.49
N ALA A 309 20.86 41.26 -30.01
CA ALA A 309 20.97 42.12 -31.19
C ALA A 309 21.85 43.36 -30.94
N ARG A 310 21.89 43.85 -29.69
CA ARG A 310 22.70 45.00 -29.27
C ARG A 310 24.21 44.73 -29.32
N GLY A 311 24.65 43.49 -29.11
CA GLY A 311 26.07 43.10 -29.15
C GLY A 311 26.88 43.72 -28.00
N MET A 312 28.01 44.36 -28.29
CA MET A 312 28.92 44.97 -27.29
C MET A 312 28.59 46.44 -26.98
N ARG A 313 27.48 46.99 -27.49
CA ARG A 313 27.15 48.41 -27.26
C ARG A 313 26.63 48.62 -25.83
N PRO A 314 27.27 49.48 -25.00
CA PRO A 314 26.82 49.72 -23.64
C PRO A 314 25.39 50.27 -23.60
N LEU A 315 24.64 49.92 -22.56
CA LEU A 315 23.37 50.58 -22.24
C LEU A 315 23.69 52.03 -21.85
N GLY A 316 23.42 52.97 -22.75
CA GLY A 316 23.55 54.40 -22.50
C GLY A 316 22.32 54.96 -21.79
N GLY A 317 22.21 56.28 -21.75
CA GLY A 317 21.04 56.99 -21.21
C GLY A 317 19.91 57.21 -22.23
N SER A 318 19.93 56.52 -23.38
CA SER A 318 18.86 56.65 -24.39
C SER A 318 17.52 56.19 -23.81
N PRO A 319 16.38 56.78 -24.22
CA PRO A 319 15.05 56.29 -23.79
C PRO A 319 14.83 54.81 -24.08
N GLU A 320 15.42 54.26 -25.16
CA GLU A 320 15.38 52.83 -25.48
C GLU A 320 16.21 51.99 -24.50
N ASP A 321 17.35 52.52 -24.04
CA ASP A 321 18.25 51.84 -23.10
C ASP A 321 17.67 51.80 -21.68
N VAL A 322 17.03 52.89 -21.28
CA VAL A 322 16.29 52.97 -20.01
C VAL A 322 15.13 51.98 -20.01
N LYS A 323 14.44 51.80 -21.13
CA LYS A 323 13.37 50.82 -21.29
C LYS A 323 13.91 49.39 -21.23
N LEU A 324 14.92 49.06 -22.02
CA LEU A 324 15.53 47.73 -22.04
C LEU A 324 16.11 47.33 -20.66
N ARG A 325 16.75 48.26 -19.97
CA ARG A 325 17.26 48.05 -18.61
C ARG A 325 16.14 47.76 -17.61
N ARG A 326 15.02 48.47 -17.70
CA ARG A 326 13.83 48.24 -16.86
C ARG A 326 13.20 46.88 -17.14
N ASP A 327 13.03 46.54 -18.41
CA ASP A 327 12.38 45.29 -18.81
C ASP A 327 13.26 44.08 -18.42
N ALA A 328 14.58 44.19 -18.61
CA ALA A 328 15.54 43.19 -18.15
C ALA A 328 15.56 43.05 -16.62
N ALA A 329 15.57 44.16 -15.90
CA ALA A 329 15.52 44.14 -14.44
C ALA A 329 14.24 43.46 -13.92
N THR A 330 13.09 43.73 -14.54
CA THR A 330 11.81 43.12 -14.17
C THR A 330 11.86 41.59 -14.21
N HIS A 331 12.44 41.01 -15.27
CA HIS A 331 12.56 39.56 -15.42
C HIS A 331 13.61 38.95 -14.48
N LEU A 332 14.73 39.64 -14.23
CA LEU A 332 15.77 39.18 -13.31
C LEU A 332 15.32 39.25 -11.84
N THR A 333 14.56 40.28 -11.46
CA THR A 333 13.94 40.38 -10.13
C THR A 333 12.94 39.24 -9.91
N ALA A 334 12.22 38.81 -10.95
CA ALA A 334 11.29 37.68 -10.85
C ALA A 334 11.99 36.33 -10.55
N VAL A 335 13.29 36.21 -10.84
CA VAL A 335 14.15 35.06 -10.48
C VAL A 335 14.70 35.19 -9.06
N GLY A 336 14.54 36.36 -8.41
CA GLY A 336 14.94 36.61 -7.04
C GLY A 336 16.33 37.25 -6.90
N LEU A 337 16.83 37.93 -7.93
CA LEU A 337 18.03 38.78 -7.88
C LEU A 337 17.69 40.14 -7.24
N HIS A 338 18.62 40.69 -6.46
CA HIS A 338 18.43 42.01 -5.85
C HIS A 338 18.74 43.14 -6.85
N GLU A 339 18.10 44.31 -6.68
CA GLU A 339 18.24 45.45 -7.61
C GLU A 339 19.71 45.89 -7.80
N ASP A 340 20.52 45.86 -6.74
CA ASP A 340 21.94 46.22 -6.80
C ASP A 340 22.77 45.21 -7.62
N GLU A 341 22.46 43.92 -7.51
CA GLU A 341 23.11 42.85 -8.27
C GLU A 341 22.74 42.92 -9.75
N ILE A 342 21.47 43.20 -10.04
CA ILE A 342 20.92 43.38 -11.39
C ILE A 342 21.59 44.57 -12.07
N ASN A 343 21.67 45.70 -11.38
CA ASN A 343 22.31 46.90 -11.92
C ASN A 343 23.78 46.66 -12.21
N GLY A 344 24.51 46.05 -11.26
CA GLY A 344 25.90 45.67 -11.47
C GLY A 344 26.10 44.65 -12.61
N LEU A 345 25.19 43.69 -12.79
CA LEU A 345 25.22 42.77 -13.93
C LEU A 345 25.03 43.52 -15.25
N LEU A 346 23.97 44.31 -15.37
CA LEU A 346 23.61 45.01 -16.60
C LEU A 346 24.70 46.01 -17.04
N ASP A 347 25.34 46.68 -16.09
CA ASP A 347 26.47 47.59 -16.37
C ASP A 347 27.73 46.83 -16.84
N ASN A 348 27.98 45.64 -16.28
CA ASN A 348 29.15 44.82 -16.61
C ASN A 348 29.01 43.94 -17.86
N LEU A 349 27.78 43.70 -18.35
CA LEU A 349 27.52 42.87 -19.53
C LEU A 349 28.14 43.43 -20.82
N PHE A 350 28.26 44.75 -20.92
CA PHE A 350 28.70 45.45 -22.13
C PHE A 350 30.04 46.19 -21.97
N ALA A 351 30.75 46.02 -20.85
CA ALA A 351 32.04 46.65 -20.63
C ALA A 351 33.15 46.03 -21.52
N GLU A 352 33.98 46.88 -22.15
CA GLU A 352 35.00 46.52 -23.16
C GLU A 352 36.10 45.57 -22.63
N ALA A 353 36.38 45.58 -21.32
CA ALA A 353 37.39 44.70 -20.70
C ALA A 353 36.74 43.67 -19.75
N PRO A 354 37.19 42.40 -19.72
CA PRO A 354 36.86 41.48 -18.64
C PRO A 354 37.59 41.90 -17.40
N THR A 355 36.91 42.62 -16.52
CA THR A 355 37.34 42.75 -15.15
C THR A 355 37.11 41.40 -14.48
N ASP A 356 38.14 40.82 -13.83
CA ASP A 356 38.00 39.61 -13.01
C ASP A 356 36.86 39.75 -11.98
N ALA A 357 36.58 40.98 -11.54
CA ALA A 357 35.46 41.31 -10.67
C ALA A 357 34.08 41.00 -11.29
N ALA A 358 33.89 41.21 -12.60
CA ALA A 358 32.62 40.99 -13.30
C ALA A 358 32.36 39.50 -13.58
N LEU A 359 33.41 38.75 -13.94
CA LEU A 359 33.34 37.29 -14.06
C LEU A 359 33.11 36.65 -12.69
N ALA A 360 33.84 37.08 -11.66
CA ALA A 360 33.62 36.64 -10.29
C ALA A 360 32.23 37.05 -9.77
N GLN A 361 31.63 38.14 -10.25
CA GLN A 361 30.28 38.54 -9.88
C GLN A 361 29.22 37.70 -10.61
N LEU A 362 29.41 37.36 -11.89
CA LEU A 362 28.59 36.35 -12.57
C LEU A 362 28.70 34.98 -11.87
N GLU A 363 29.90 34.54 -11.50
CA GLU A 363 30.12 33.29 -10.77
C GLU A 363 29.52 33.35 -9.36
N ARG A 364 29.62 34.48 -8.64
CA ARG A 364 28.95 34.65 -7.34
C ARG A 364 27.44 34.65 -7.48
N ILE A 365 26.89 35.20 -8.56
CA ILE A 365 25.46 35.21 -8.83
C ILE A 365 24.98 33.81 -9.23
N ASP A 366 25.72 33.10 -10.07
CA ASP A 366 25.47 31.70 -10.39
C ASP A 366 25.58 30.83 -9.13
N GLN A 367 26.59 31.07 -8.28
CA GLN A 367 26.74 30.39 -6.98
C GLN A 367 25.60 30.75 -6.01
N ALA A 368 25.18 32.02 -5.92
CA ALA A 368 24.06 32.45 -5.07
C ALA A 368 22.71 31.91 -5.57
N LEU A 369 22.54 31.73 -6.89
CA LEU A 369 21.38 31.10 -7.51
C LEU A 369 21.43 29.56 -7.41
N ARG A 370 22.62 28.96 -7.30
CA ARG A 370 22.84 27.54 -6.97
C ARG A 370 22.58 27.25 -5.49
N ASP A 371 22.97 28.16 -4.60
CA ASP A 371 22.92 28.03 -3.14
C ASP A 371 21.53 28.37 -2.58
N LYS A 372 20.75 29.24 -3.24
CA LYS A 372 19.30 29.29 -3.03
C LYS A 372 18.74 27.92 -3.40
N PRO A 373 17.87 27.30 -2.58
CA PRO A 373 17.25 26.02 -2.94
C PRO A 373 16.59 26.22 -4.28
N ARG A 374 17.24 25.73 -5.35
CA ARG A 374 16.76 25.89 -6.72
C ARG A 374 15.29 25.53 -6.72
N LEU A 375 14.46 26.23 -7.47
CA LEU A 375 13.11 25.73 -7.75
C LEU A 375 13.26 24.27 -8.20
N GLY A 376 12.81 23.32 -7.37
CA GLY A 376 12.99 21.87 -7.54
C GLY A 376 14.31 21.23 -7.07
N GLY A 377 15.11 21.87 -6.21
CA GLY A 377 16.50 21.56 -5.86
C GLY A 377 16.79 20.33 -4.96
N GLU A 378 15.96 19.29 -4.98
CA GLU A 378 16.50 17.95 -4.73
C GLU A 378 16.89 17.42 -6.10
N THR A 379 18.18 17.55 -6.41
CA THR A 379 18.88 16.90 -7.54
C THR A 379 17.96 16.10 -8.47
N ALA A 380 17.29 16.79 -9.39
CA ALA A 380 17.03 16.21 -10.69
C ALA A 380 18.40 16.06 -11.35
N LYS A 381 19.18 15.06 -10.89
CA LYS A 381 20.15 14.40 -11.75
C LYS A 381 19.30 14.09 -12.98
N ARG A 382 19.56 14.80 -14.07
CA ARG A 382 19.12 14.38 -15.39
C ARG A 382 19.37 12.87 -15.40
N PRO A 383 18.37 12.00 -15.55
CA PRO A 383 18.70 10.64 -15.91
C PRO A 383 19.53 10.82 -17.18
N GLU A 384 20.85 10.55 -17.08
CA GLU A 384 21.65 10.32 -18.26
C GLU A 384 20.80 9.39 -19.10
N LYS A 385 20.43 9.82 -20.32
CA LYS A 385 19.71 8.96 -21.26
C LYS A 385 20.35 7.59 -21.13
N PRO A 386 19.61 6.52 -20.76
CA PRO A 386 20.20 5.21 -20.72
C PRO A 386 20.83 4.98 -22.09
N ALA A 387 22.14 4.76 -22.13
CA ALA A 387 22.94 4.73 -23.36
C ALA A 387 22.56 3.56 -24.29
N THR A 388 21.62 2.71 -23.86
CA THR A 388 21.07 1.59 -24.61
C THR A 388 19.60 1.84 -24.97
N PRO A 389 19.22 1.73 -26.26
CA PRO A 389 17.82 1.73 -26.66
C PRO A 389 17.10 0.52 -26.05
N LEU A 390 15.80 0.68 -25.77
CA LEU A 390 14.95 -0.40 -25.28
C LEU A 390 14.84 -1.50 -26.34
N ASN A 391 14.88 -2.76 -25.92
CA ASN A 391 14.62 -3.90 -26.80
C ASN A 391 13.10 -4.12 -27.01
N ALA A 392 12.72 -4.98 -27.96
CA ALA A 392 11.31 -5.21 -28.29
C ALA A 392 10.46 -5.75 -27.12
N ALA A 393 11.07 -6.48 -26.17
CA ALA A 393 10.38 -6.98 -24.99
C ALA A 393 10.13 -5.84 -23.98
N GLU A 394 11.14 -5.00 -23.75
CA GLU A 394 11.06 -3.81 -22.91
C GLU A 394 10.05 -2.79 -23.45
N GLN A 395 9.98 -2.60 -24.78
CA GLN A 395 8.99 -1.73 -25.42
C GLN A 395 7.55 -2.18 -25.12
N LYS A 396 7.29 -3.49 -25.17
CA LYS A 396 5.96 -4.04 -24.81
C LYS A 396 5.62 -3.81 -23.35
N MET A 397 6.61 -3.93 -22.46
CA MET A 397 6.42 -3.65 -21.03
C MET A 397 6.15 -2.16 -20.80
N LEU A 398 6.84 -1.27 -21.51
CA LEU A 398 6.60 0.18 -21.46
C LEU A 398 5.17 0.52 -21.87
N ASP A 399 4.69 -0.02 -22.99
CA ASP A 399 3.31 0.17 -23.46
C ASP A 399 2.28 -0.33 -22.43
N GLN A 400 2.59 -1.44 -21.75
CA GLN A 400 1.76 -1.98 -20.68
C GLN A 400 1.72 -1.04 -19.47
N ILE A 401 2.87 -0.49 -19.04
CA ILE A 401 2.94 0.47 -17.93
C ILE A 401 2.13 1.72 -18.26
N MET A 402 2.24 2.26 -19.48
CA MET A 402 1.50 3.47 -19.88
C MET A 402 -0.02 3.28 -19.91
N ARG A 403 -0.50 2.04 -20.09
CA ARG A 403 -1.94 1.69 -20.02
C ARG A 403 -2.40 1.36 -18.60
N THR A 404 -1.48 1.25 -17.65
CA THR A 404 -1.79 0.88 -16.27
C THR A 404 -2.36 2.09 -15.52
N ALA A 405 -3.41 1.87 -14.72
CA ALA A 405 -4.02 2.93 -13.92
C ALA A 405 -3.09 3.38 -12.78
N PHE A 406 -3.10 4.67 -12.47
CA PHE A 406 -2.46 5.18 -11.25
C PHE A 406 -3.03 4.49 -10.01
N GLY A 407 -2.16 4.20 -9.06
CA GLY A 407 -2.47 3.47 -7.84
C GLY A 407 -2.36 1.96 -7.94
N THR A 408 -1.88 1.43 -9.08
CA THR A 408 -1.60 0.00 -9.23
C THR A 408 -0.38 -0.41 -8.40
N TRP A 409 -0.49 -1.55 -7.71
CA TRP A 409 0.59 -2.12 -6.91
C TRP A 409 1.48 -3.01 -7.76
N PHE A 410 2.79 -2.90 -7.54
CA PHE A 410 3.83 -3.71 -8.16
C PHE A 410 4.60 -4.46 -7.07
N GLU A 411 4.95 -5.70 -7.34
CA GLU A 411 5.87 -6.52 -6.55
C GLU A 411 7.27 -6.42 -7.17
N PHE A 412 8.23 -5.97 -6.37
CA PHE A 412 9.65 -5.88 -6.72
C PHE A 412 10.45 -6.94 -5.96
N THR A 413 11.33 -7.66 -6.63
CA THR A 413 12.21 -8.65 -6.00
C THR A 413 13.43 -7.95 -5.41
N LYS A 414 13.56 -7.95 -4.08
CA LYS A 414 14.61 -7.25 -3.32
C LYS A 414 15.96 -7.99 -3.39
N ASN A 415 15.92 -9.33 -3.27
CA ASN A 415 17.11 -10.16 -3.12
C ASN A 415 17.04 -11.40 -4.02
N ALA A 416 18.20 -12.01 -4.32
CA ALA A 416 18.28 -13.29 -5.06
C ALA A 416 17.59 -14.46 -4.33
N GLN A 417 17.28 -14.30 -3.04
CA GLN A 417 16.50 -15.23 -2.22
C GLN A 417 14.99 -15.18 -2.51
N GLY A 418 14.53 -14.27 -3.37
CA GLY A 418 13.13 -14.19 -3.81
C GLY A 418 12.22 -13.36 -2.89
N GLU A 419 12.78 -12.63 -1.93
CA GLU A 419 12.00 -11.68 -1.12
C GLU A 419 11.41 -10.58 -2.01
N THR A 420 10.10 -10.35 -1.89
CA THR A 420 9.38 -9.35 -2.69
C THR A 420 8.83 -8.24 -1.82
N VAL A 421 8.94 -7.00 -2.29
CA VAL A 421 8.36 -5.81 -1.67
C VAL A 421 7.27 -5.22 -2.57
N ARG A 422 6.17 -4.77 -1.98
CA ARG A 422 5.05 -4.15 -2.70
C ARG A 422 5.18 -2.64 -2.71
N ARG A 423 5.11 -2.02 -3.88
CA ARG A 423 5.15 -0.57 -4.09
C ARG A 423 4.00 -0.12 -4.97
N LYS A 424 3.37 1.00 -4.65
CA LYS A 424 2.26 1.57 -5.41
C LYS A 424 2.80 2.59 -6.39
N LEU A 425 2.43 2.46 -7.66
CA LEU A 425 2.70 3.46 -8.69
C LEU A 425 1.72 4.63 -8.50
N ALA A 426 2.12 5.66 -7.76
CA ALA A 426 1.26 6.79 -7.44
C ALA A 426 1.06 7.71 -8.64
N TRP A 427 2.10 7.91 -9.45
CA TRP A 427 2.07 8.79 -10.63
C TRP A 427 3.26 8.51 -11.55
N PHE A 428 3.13 8.85 -12.84
CA PHE A 428 4.27 8.93 -13.76
C PHE A 428 4.07 10.07 -14.77
N SER A 429 5.18 10.59 -15.31
CA SER A 429 5.17 11.56 -16.42
C SER A 429 5.43 10.84 -17.75
N PRO A 430 4.51 10.93 -18.72
CA PRO A 430 4.77 10.49 -20.09
C PRO A 430 5.85 11.32 -20.81
N MET A 431 6.12 12.55 -20.34
CA MET A 431 7.03 13.49 -21.00
C MET A 431 8.47 13.29 -20.53
N THR A 432 8.68 13.28 -19.21
CA THR A 432 10.04 13.11 -18.64
C THR A 432 10.39 11.66 -18.34
N GLY A 433 9.40 10.77 -18.37
CA GLY A 433 9.57 9.36 -18.03
C GLY A 433 9.70 9.09 -16.53
N ASN A 434 9.57 10.07 -15.64
CA ASN A 434 9.73 9.86 -14.21
C ASN A 434 8.50 9.15 -13.61
N CYS A 435 8.73 8.16 -12.75
CA CYS A 435 7.71 7.44 -11.98
C CYS A 435 7.88 7.73 -10.48
N LEU A 436 6.76 7.96 -9.81
CA LEU A 436 6.68 8.09 -8.37
C LEU A 436 6.10 6.80 -7.78
N PHE A 437 6.93 6.09 -7.02
CA PHE A 437 6.51 4.97 -6.20
C PHE A 437 6.40 5.38 -4.73
N VAL A 438 5.32 4.90 -4.09
CA VAL A 438 5.12 5.02 -2.65
C VAL A 438 5.00 3.65 -2.00
N ASN A 439 5.38 3.58 -0.72
CA ASN A 439 5.09 2.41 0.10
C ASN A 439 3.64 2.43 0.62
N GLN A 440 3.32 1.43 1.46
CA GLN A 440 2.00 1.28 2.06
C GLN A 440 1.61 2.42 3.01
N ARG A 441 2.60 3.15 3.51
CA ARG A 441 2.43 4.31 4.39
C ARG A 441 2.35 5.62 3.61
N GLY A 442 2.37 5.57 2.27
CA GLY A 442 2.36 6.75 1.41
C GLY A 442 3.69 7.49 1.36
N ALA A 443 4.76 6.95 1.94
CA ALA A 443 6.10 7.54 1.87
C ALA A 443 6.73 7.26 0.49
N ARG A 444 7.36 8.27 -0.08
CA ARG A 444 8.17 8.16 -1.31
C ARG A 444 9.40 7.30 -1.04
N ILE A 445 9.68 6.37 -1.95
CA ILE A 445 10.84 5.47 -1.84
C ILE A 445 11.93 5.85 -2.82
N GLU A 446 11.69 5.68 -4.11
CA GLU A 446 12.68 5.96 -5.14
C GLU A 446 11.98 6.45 -6.41
N ASP A 447 12.66 7.33 -7.13
CA ASP A 447 12.24 7.76 -8.46
C ASP A 447 12.82 6.76 -9.48
N LEU A 448 11.95 5.96 -10.09
CA LEU A 448 12.31 5.12 -11.23
C LEU A 448 11.91 5.82 -12.53
N THR A 449 12.64 5.61 -13.61
CA THR A 449 12.15 5.99 -14.94
C THR A 449 11.24 4.89 -15.50
N LEU A 450 10.31 5.26 -16.39
CA LEU A 450 9.44 4.33 -17.10
C LEU A 450 10.27 3.29 -17.88
N GLU A 451 11.40 3.71 -18.44
CA GLU A 451 12.34 2.83 -19.15
C GLU A 451 13.00 1.82 -18.21
N LEU A 452 13.45 2.26 -17.03
CA LEU A 452 14.03 1.37 -16.04
C LEU A 452 12.98 0.40 -15.48
N LEU A 453 11.76 0.87 -15.21
CA LEU A 453 10.65 0.02 -14.77
C LEU A 453 10.30 -1.03 -15.84
N ALA A 454 10.30 -0.65 -17.12
CA ALA A 454 10.07 -1.58 -18.23
C ALA A 454 11.16 -2.67 -18.31
N ARG A 455 12.43 -2.30 -18.05
CA ARG A 455 13.54 -3.27 -17.95
C ARG A 455 13.38 -4.22 -16.77
N GLU A 456 13.04 -3.69 -15.60
CA GLU A 456 12.78 -4.49 -14.39
C GLU A 456 11.61 -5.47 -14.61
N MET A 457 10.58 -5.06 -15.35
CA MET A 457 9.48 -5.93 -15.74
C MET A 457 9.90 -7.00 -16.76
N ALA A 458 10.69 -6.63 -17.76
CA ALA A 458 11.14 -7.54 -18.81
C ALA A 458 12.04 -8.66 -18.25
N CYS A 459 12.87 -8.37 -17.25
CA CYS A 459 13.71 -9.37 -16.58
C CYS A 459 13.01 -10.09 -15.41
N GLY A 460 11.73 -9.81 -15.16
CA GLY A 460 10.95 -10.45 -14.09
C GLY A 460 11.30 -10.01 -12.66
N ARG A 461 12.04 -8.91 -12.50
CA ARG A 461 12.34 -8.33 -11.18
C ARG A 461 11.22 -7.42 -10.66
N ALA A 462 10.33 -6.95 -11.53
CA ALA A 462 9.10 -6.27 -11.19
C ALA A 462 7.89 -6.92 -11.88
N ARG A 463 6.75 -7.01 -11.19
CA ARG A 463 5.48 -7.45 -11.80
C ARG A 463 4.30 -6.75 -11.15
N VAL A 464 3.18 -6.65 -11.85
CA VAL A 464 1.93 -6.15 -11.25
C VAL A 464 1.50 -7.12 -10.15
N ALA A 465 1.27 -6.60 -8.95
CA ALA A 465 0.86 -7.39 -7.80
C ALA A 465 -0.54 -7.98 -8.06
N PRO A 466 -0.74 -9.30 -7.87
CA PRO A 466 -2.04 -9.90 -8.03
C PRO A 466 -3.01 -9.35 -6.96
N VAL A 467 -4.24 -9.04 -7.37
CA VAL A 467 -5.30 -8.68 -6.42
C VAL A 467 -5.79 -9.95 -5.75
N GLU A 468 -5.38 -10.19 -4.51
CA GLU A 468 -5.90 -11.29 -3.72
C GLU A 468 -7.36 -11.02 -3.34
N ARG A 469 -8.29 -11.79 -3.91
CA ARG A 469 -9.74 -11.62 -3.69
C ARG A 469 -10.30 -12.45 -2.52
N SER A 470 -9.56 -13.41 -2.00
CA SER A 470 -10.03 -14.33 -0.96
C SER A 470 -9.43 -13.97 0.40
N ARG A 471 -10.31 -13.85 1.41
CA ARG A 471 -9.92 -13.66 2.81
C ARG A 471 -9.04 -14.80 3.31
N PHE A 472 -8.17 -14.49 4.26
CA PHE A 472 -7.17 -15.43 4.77
C PHE A 472 -7.79 -16.72 5.34
N VAL A 473 -8.82 -16.60 6.18
CA VAL A 473 -9.54 -17.73 6.78
C VAL A 473 -10.32 -18.54 5.74
N ASP A 474 -10.85 -17.91 4.70
CA ASP A 474 -11.56 -18.62 3.62
C ASP A 474 -10.62 -19.52 2.80
N ARG A 475 -9.39 -19.05 2.54
CA ARG A 475 -8.33 -19.87 1.92
C ARG A 475 -8.01 -21.09 2.78
N ALA A 476 -7.88 -20.89 4.08
CA ALA A 476 -7.62 -21.97 5.03
C ALA A 476 -8.75 -23.01 5.04
N TRP A 477 -10.02 -22.57 5.05
CA TRP A 477 -11.15 -23.49 4.96
C TRP A 477 -11.21 -24.26 3.67
N LYS A 478 -10.94 -23.61 2.54
CA LYS A 478 -10.89 -24.30 1.25
C LYS A 478 -9.81 -25.39 1.27
N ALA A 479 -8.61 -25.07 1.75
CA ALA A 479 -7.52 -26.04 1.86
C ALA A 479 -7.85 -27.20 2.80
N ILE A 480 -8.54 -26.94 3.91
CA ILE A 480 -9.00 -28.00 4.84
C ILE A 480 -10.05 -28.88 4.15
N VAL A 481 -11.04 -28.30 3.47
CA VAL A 481 -12.03 -29.07 2.71
C VAL A 481 -11.35 -29.94 1.64
N ASP A 482 -10.38 -29.40 0.92
CA ASP A 482 -9.63 -30.13 -0.10
C ASP A 482 -8.77 -31.25 0.52
N LEU A 483 -8.21 -31.05 1.72
CA LEU A 483 -7.48 -32.06 2.49
C LEU A 483 -8.40 -33.17 3.03
N LEU A 484 -9.62 -32.82 3.42
CA LEU A 484 -10.60 -33.75 3.99
C LEU A 484 -11.35 -34.54 2.91
N ARG A 485 -11.41 -34.04 1.67
CA ARG A 485 -11.96 -34.81 0.56
C ARG A 485 -11.09 -36.06 0.34
N PRO A 486 -11.70 -37.24 0.17
CA PRO A 486 -10.95 -38.43 -0.18
C PRO A 486 -10.17 -38.15 -1.48
N ARG A 487 -8.88 -38.51 -1.51
CA ARG A 487 -8.08 -38.52 -2.74
C ARG A 487 -8.63 -39.59 -3.69
N GLY A 488 -9.72 -39.27 -4.36
CA GLY A 488 -10.39 -40.11 -5.35
C GLY A 488 -10.75 -39.25 -6.55
N ASN A 489 -10.12 -39.55 -7.69
CA ASN A 489 -10.12 -38.83 -8.98
C ASN A 489 -9.08 -37.71 -9.16
N ALA A 490 -7.80 -38.03 -8.95
CA ALA A 490 -6.84 -37.70 -9.99
C ALA A 490 -6.98 -38.80 -11.06
N LEU A 491 -7.57 -38.48 -12.21
CA LEU A 491 -7.46 -39.32 -13.40
C LEU A 491 -5.96 -39.57 -13.64
N PRO A 492 -5.52 -40.80 -13.93
CA PRO A 492 -4.18 -41.00 -14.46
C PRO A 492 -4.12 -40.18 -15.75
N ILE A 493 -3.09 -39.34 -15.86
CA ILE A 493 -2.68 -38.77 -17.14
C ILE A 493 -2.39 -39.98 -18.01
N GLY A 494 -3.34 -40.30 -18.89
CA GLY A 494 -3.14 -41.31 -19.91
C GLY A 494 -2.03 -40.82 -20.81
N GLU A 495 -0.93 -41.56 -20.82
CA GLU A 495 -0.13 -41.72 -22.02
C GLU A 495 -1.09 -42.07 -23.17
N VAL A 496 -1.22 -41.16 -24.13
CA VAL A 496 -1.57 -41.53 -25.50
C VAL A 496 -0.52 -40.89 -26.39
N THR A 497 0.44 -41.73 -26.73
CA THR A 497 1.25 -41.64 -27.93
C THR A 497 0.35 -41.59 -29.17
N ALA A 498 0.46 -40.51 -29.94
CA ALA A 498 0.51 -40.47 -31.41
C ALA A 498 0.75 -39.02 -31.86
#